data_AF-A0A7V5Z0G0-F1
#
_entry.id   AF-A0A7V5Z0G0-F1
#
_cell.length_a   1.000
_cell.length_b   1.000
_cell.length_c   1.000
_cell.angle_alpha   90.00
_cell.angle_beta   90.00
_cell.angle_gamma   90.00
#
_symmetry.space_group_name_H-M   'P 1'
#
loop_
_entity.id
_entity.type
_entity.pdbx_description
1 polymer ?
#
loop_
_entity_poly.entity_id
_entity_poly.type
_entity_poly.pdbx_seq_one_letter_code
_entity_poly.pdbx_strand_id
1 'polypeptide(L)'
;MQCHDVHEWMSLKLDGRLPPDQEREMHAHLASCVACAQEWATWRDLAALFEGAPPAEPPGDLVERVWSRVHARPRRSALLSSLAAVAVGLGVIGALFLAPWAPICRLVVGTLQIPGMLRVASAVVGDLVHPAAVMAEALRVVLRALLSPGSALAAMGYGLVLVAALAAWLRVVVFRNAGVVRWSESRLAGWDRSGR
;
A
#
# COMPACT_ATOMS: atom_id res chain seq x y z
N MET A 1 -23.29 -23.25 16.55
CA MET A 1 -22.52 -22.16 17.16
C MET A 1 -21.66 -22.74 18.27
N GLN A 2 -20.38 -22.39 18.33
CA GLN A 2 -19.47 -22.92 19.35
C GLN A 2 -19.43 -21.98 20.55
N CYS A 3 -19.12 -22.51 21.75
CA CYS A 3 -19.07 -21.70 22.97
C CYS A 3 -18.07 -20.53 22.88
N HIS A 4 -16.97 -20.71 22.15
CA HIS A 4 -15.97 -19.67 21.91
C HIS A 4 -16.57 -18.45 21.18
N ASP A 5 -17.38 -18.68 20.14
CA ASP A 5 -17.98 -17.60 19.35
C ASP A 5 -18.96 -16.78 20.19
N VAL A 6 -19.69 -17.46 21.09
CA VAL A 6 -20.66 -16.83 22.00
C VAL A 6 -19.96 -15.87 22.94
N HIS A 7 -18.79 -16.23 23.45
CA HIS A 7 -18.03 -15.41 24.38
C HIS A 7 -17.57 -14.09 23.74
N GLU A 8 -17.14 -14.11 22.48
CA GLU A 8 -16.87 -12.89 21.71
C GLU A 8 -18.16 -12.06 21.53
N TRP A 9 -19.28 -12.71 21.24
CA TRP A 9 -20.57 -12.03 21.04
C TRP A 9 -21.13 -11.43 22.33
N MET A 10 -20.91 -12.06 23.48
CA MET A 10 -21.24 -11.49 24.79
C MET A 10 -20.51 -10.16 25.00
N SER A 11 -19.22 -10.08 24.66
CA SER A 11 -18.42 -8.85 24.80
C SER A 11 -18.95 -7.78 23.85
N LEU A 12 -19.20 -8.15 22.58
CA LEU A 12 -19.78 -7.24 21.60
C LEU A 12 -21.17 -6.75 21.99
N LYS A 13 -21.97 -7.58 22.69
CA LYS A 13 -23.29 -7.19 23.17
C LYS A 13 -23.19 -6.14 24.27
N LEU A 14 -22.29 -6.32 25.24
CA LEU A 14 -22.04 -5.33 26.29
C LEU A 14 -21.55 -3.99 25.71
N ASP A 15 -20.73 -4.04 24.66
CA ASP A 15 -20.27 -2.85 23.95
C ASP A 15 -21.36 -2.19 23.08
N GLY A 16 -22.55 -2.80 22.96
CA GLY A 16 -23.63 -2.32 22.07
C GLY A 16 -23.32 -2.48 20.57
N ARG A 17 -22.41 -3.39 20.21
CA ARG A 17 -21.87 -3.58 18.86
C ARG A 17 -22.31 -4.87 18.17
N LEU A 18 -23.09 -5.71 18.86
CA LEU A 18 -23.62 -6.95 18.29
C LEU A 18 -24.85 -6.66 17.39
N PRO A 19 -24.84 -7.08 16.10
CA PRO A 19 -26.00 -6.99 15.22
C PRO A 19 -27.20 -7.79 15.74
N PRO A 20 -28.45 -7.37 15.42
CA PRO A 20 -29.66 -7.99 15.96
C PRO A 20 -29.86 -9.45 15.53
N ASP A 21 -29.34 -9.84 14.36
CA ASP A 21 -29.41 -11.23 13.90
C ASP A 21 -28.52 -12.15 14.74
N GLN A 22 -27.31 -11.68 15.05
CA GLN A 22 -26.35 -12.40 15.89
C GLN A 22 -26.79 -12.43 17.36
N GLU A 23 -27.45 -11.38 17.84
CA GLU A 23 -28.06 -11.36 19.17
C GLU A 23 -29.10 -12.46 19.35
N ARG A 24 -29.98 -12.69 18.36
CA ARG A 24 -30.97 -13.77 18.41
C ARG A 24 -30.30 -15.14 18.47
N GLU A 25 -29.26 -15.36 17.67
CA GLU A 25 -28.47 -16.60 17.68
C GLU A 25 -27.73 -16.80 19.00
N MET A 26 -27.15 -15.73 19.58
CA MET A 26 -26.54 -15.75 20.90
C MET A 26 -27.55 -16.18 21.96
N HIS A 27 -28.73 -15.56 22.00
CA HIS A 27 -29.77 -15.92 22.97
C HIS A 27 -30.27 -17.34 22.80
N ALA A 28 -30.37 -17.85 21.57
CA ALA A 28 -30.70 -19.25 21.31
C ALA A 28 -29.62 -20.21 21.88
N HIS A 29 -28.34 -19.85 21.77
CA HIS A 29 -27.26 -20.63 22.39
C HIS A 29 -27.31 -20.56 23.92
N LEU A 30 -27.52 -19.37 24.50
CA LEU A 30 -27.65 -19.20 25.96
C LEU A 30 -28.82 -20.00 26.54
N ALA A 31 -29.90 -20.19 25.78
CA ALA A 31 -31.03 -21.02 26.20
C ALA A 31 -30.71 -22.53 26.24
N SER A 32 -29.69 -22.98 25.49
CA SER A 32 -29.31 -24.40 25.37
C SER A 32 -28.02 -24.76 26.13
N CYS A 33 -27.18 -23.78 26.46
CA CYS A 33 -25.91 -23.99 27.16
C CYS A 33 -25.89 -23.29 28.52
N VAL A 34 -26.03 -24.06 29.60
CA VAL A 34 -26.07 -23.55 30.98
C VAL A 34 -24.77 -22.83 31.37
N ALA A 35 -23.61 -23.33 30.93
CA ALA A 35 -22.32 -22.73 31.25
C ALA A 35 -22.21 -21.30 30.69
N CYS A 36 -22.52 -21.12 29.40
CA CYS A 36 -22.52 -19.80 28.77
C CYS A 36 -23.60 -18.87 29.36
N ALA A 37 -24.74 -19.40 29.81
CA ALA A 37 -25.77 -18.60 30.47
C ALA A 37 -25.32 -18.04 31.83
N GLN A 38 -24.62 -18.85 32.63
CA GLN A 38 -24.07 -18.42 33.92
C GLN A 38 -22.96 -17.37 33.75
N GLU A 39 -22.09 -17.57 32.77
CA GLU A 39 -21.05 -16.61 32.41
C GLU A 39 -21.66 -15.28 31.96
N TRP A 40 -22.67 -15.33 31.09
CA TRP A 40 -23.39 -14.13 30.64
C TRP A 40 -24.05 -13.36 31.78
N ALA A 41 -24.65 -14.05 32.75
CA ALA A 41 -25.21 -13.42 33.93
C ALA A 41 -24.12 -12.69 34.75
N THR A 42 -22.99 -13.35 34.98
CA THR A 42 -21.85 -12.78 35.70
C THR A 42 -21.33 -11.51 35.02
N TRP A 43 -21.22 -11.53 33.70
CA TRP A 43 -20.75 -10.39 32.91
C TRP A 43 -21.71 -9.21 32.96
N ARG A 44 -23.02 -9.46 32.91
CA ARG A 44 -24.05 -8.43 33.06
C ARG A 44 -24.03 -7.81 34.45
N ASP A 45 -23.88 -8.61 35.49
CA ASP A 45 -23.80 -8.12 36.86
C ASP A 45 -22.56 -7.23 37.06
N LEU A 46 -21.41 -7.63 36.49
CA LEU A 46 -20.21 -6.80 36.49
C LEU A 46 -20.40 -5.50 35.72
N ALA A 47 -21.00 -5.53 34.53
CA ALA A 47 -21.27 -4.33 33.74
C ALA A 47 -22.17 -3.34 34.50
N ALA A 48 -23.21 -3.84 35.18
CA ALA A 48 -24.11 -3.01 35.98
C ALA A 48 -23.39 -2.30 37.14
N LEU A 49 -22.34 -2.89 37.73
CA LEU A 49 -21.53 -2.23 38.75
C LEU A 49 -20.77 -1.01 38.20
N PHE A 50 -20.35 -1.05 36.93
CA PHE A 50 -19.65 0.06 36.29
C PHE A 50 -20.60 1.14 35.77
N GLU A 51 -21.80 0.78 35.32
CA GLU A 51 -22.82 1.77 34.90
C GLU A 51 -23.26 2.71 36.04
N GLY A 52 -23.22 2.24 37.29
CA GLY A 52 -23.54 3.04 38.47
C GLY A 52 -22.38 3.89 39.01
N ALA A 53 -21.17 3.76 38.46
CA ALA A 53 -20.00 4.48 38.97
C ALA A 53 -20.00 5.93 38.46
N PRO A 54 -19.71 6.94 39.33
CA PRO A 54 -19.59 8.32 38.88
C PRO A 54 -18.41 8.45 37.91
N PRO A 55 -18.55 9.25 36.84
CA PRO A 55 -17.45 9.48 35.92
C PRO A 55 -16.26 10.10 36.65
N ALA A 56 -15.09 9.46 36.54
CA ALA A 56 -13.86 9.99 37.12
C ALA A 56 -13.38 11.19 36.31
N GLU A 57 -13.10 12.30 36.99
CA GLU A 57 -12.60 13.50 36.32
C GLU A 57 -11.16 13.27 35.84
N PRO A 58 -10.87 13.41 34.54
CA PRO A 58 -9.53 13.18 34.02
C PRO A 58 -8.58 14.27 34.53
N PRO A 59 -7.29 13.95 34.75
CA PRO A 59 -6.30 14.95 35.11
C PRO A 59 -6.17 15.98 33.98
N GLY A 60 -6.06 17.27 34.33
CA GLY A 60 -6.11 18.38 33.36
C GLY A 60 -5.04 18.35 32.26
N ASP A 61 -3.95 17.60 32.46
CA ASP A 61 -2.86 17.43 31.51
C ASP A 61 -2.99 16.15 30.64
N LEU A 62 -4.07 15.38 30.78
CA LEU A 62 -4.26 14.13 30.05
C LEU A 62 -4.20 14.33 28.53
N VAL A 63 -4.89 15.35 28.04
CA VAL A 63 -4.96 15.66 26.60
C VAL A 63 -3.57 15.93 26.05
N GLU A 64 -2.77 16.75 26.74
CA GLU A 64 -1.42 17.10 26.31
C GLU A 64 -0.45 15.91 26.37
N ARG A 65 -0.55 15.06 27.41
CA ARG A 65 0.24 13.82 27.50
C ARG A 65 -0.10 12.81 26.42
N VAL A 66 -1.37 12.69 26.03
CA VAL A 66 -1.77 11.78 24.94
C VAL A 66 -1.31 12.36 23.60
N TRP A 67 -1.53 13.65 23.34
CA TRP A 67 -1.11 14.29 22.10
C TRP A 67 0.39 14.28 21.89
N SER A 68 1.17 14.58 22.91
CA SER A 68 2.63 14.49 22.83
C SER A 68 3.09 13.08 22.47
N ARG A 69 2.49 12.02 23.02
CA ARG A 69 2.83 10.62 22.66
C ARG A 69 2.41 10.22 21.25
N VAL A 70 1.23 10.65 20.79
CA VAL A 70 0.76 10.36 19.42
C VAL A 70 1.66 11.04 18.38
N HIS A 71 2.08 12.28 18.64
CA HIS A 71 2.94 13.04 17.74
C HIS A 71 4.43 12.66 17.86
N ALA A 72 4.88 12.24 19.04
CA ALA A 72 6.25 11.76 19.25
C ALA A 72 6.50 10.39 18.61
N ARG A 73 5.46 9.68 18.15
CA ARG A 73 5.64 8.41 17.44
C ARG A 73 6.41 8.69 16.15
N PRO A 74 7.66 8.23 16.02
CA PRO A 74 8.53 8.71 14.97
C PRO A 74 8.06 8.14 13.62
N ARG A 75 7.36 8.96 12.83
CA ARG A 75 7.14 8.73 11.38
C ARG A 75 8.45 8.55 10.59
N ARG A 76 9.60 8.80 11.23
CA ARG A 76 10.94 8.66 10.67
C ARG A 76 11.25 7.23 10.22
N SER A 77 10.76 6.19 10.92
CA SER A 77 11.04 4.80 10.51
C SER A 77 10.38 4.44 9.17
N ALA A 78 9.15 4.92 8.94
CA ALA A 78 8.43 4.70 7.69
C ALA A 78 9.06 5.44 6.50
N LEU A 79 9.56 6.66 6.72
CA LEU A 79 10.25 7.47 5.70
C LEU A 79 11.65 6.94 5.37
N LEU A 80 12.39 6.46 6.37
CA LEU A 80 13.70 5.83 6.16
C LEU A 80 13.55 4.49 5.42
N SER A 81 12.52 3.69 5.75
CA SER A 81 12.24 2.45 5.03
C SER A 81 11.80 2.69 3.59
N SER A 82 11.04 3.76 3.31
CA SER A 82 10.62 4.08 1.94
C SER A 82 11.77 4.62 1.10
N LEU A 83 12.62 5.48 1.66
CA LEU A 83 13.84 5.96 0.98
C LEU A 83 14.83 4.84 0.70
N ALA A 84 15.03 3.92 1.65
CA ALA A 84 15.87 2.75 1.46
C ALA A 84 15.33 1.85 0.33
N ALA A 85 14.02 1.62 0.26
CA ALA A 85 13.41 0.83 -0.80
C ALA A 85 13.59 1.46 -2.20
N VAL A 86 13.46 2.79 -2.31
CA VAL A 86 13.69 3.51 -3.58
C VAL A 86 15.15 3.45 -4.01
N ALA A 87 16.09 3.64 -3.08
CA ALA A 87 17.53 3.59 -3.37
C ALA A 87 17.96 2.20 -3.86
N VAL A 88 17.44 1.12 -3.23
CA VAL A 88 17.69 -0.26 -3.67
C VAL A 88 17.12 -0.51 -5.06
N GLY A 89 15.88 -0.07 -5.33
CA GLY A 89 15.26 -0.21 -6.65
C GLY A 89 16.06 0.50 -7.74
N LEU A 90 16.52 1.72 -7.49
CA LEU A 90 17.34 2.48 -8.44
C LEU A 90 18.70 1.81 -8.70
N GLY A 91 19.32 1.26 -7.65
CA GLY A 91 20.58 0.52 -7.76
C GLY A 91 20.45 -0.75 -8.59
N VAL A 92 19.38 -1.53 -8.42
CA VAL A 92 19.12 -2.75 -9.21
C VAL A 92 18.89 -2.42 -10.68
N ILE A 93 18.10 -1.39 -10.99
CA ILE A 93 17.86 -0.94 -12.37
C ILE A 93 19.18 -0.49 -13.02
N GLY A 94 19.98 0.33 -12.31
CA GLY A 94 21.28 0.77 -12.79
C GLY A 94 22.25 -0.38 -13.04
N ALA A 95 22.29 -1.37 -12.14
CA ALA A 95 23.13 -2.55 -12.29
C ALA A 95 22.72 -3.39 -13.52
N LEU A 96 21.42 -3.59 -13.74
CA LEU A 96 20.91 -4.30 -14.92
C LEU A 96 21.27 -3.59 -16.23
N PHE A 97 21.30 -2.25 -16.21
CA PHE A 97 21.58 -1.40 -17.38
C PHE A 97 23.07 -1.08 -17.60
N LEU A 98 23.97 -1.46 -16.69
CA LEU A 98 25.41 -1.17 -16.84
C LEU A 98 26.24 -2.45 -16.91
N ALA A 99 25.83 -3.52 -16.23
CA ALA A 99 26.56 -4.79 -16.20
C ALA A 99 26.78 -5.43 -17.58
N PRO A 100 25.81 -5.43 -18.52
CA PRO A 100 26.03 -5.96 -19.88
C PRO A 100 27.03 -5.18 -20.74
N TRP A 101 27.23 -3.90 -20.47
CA TRP A 101 28.06 -3.02 -21.30
C TRP A 101 29.55 -3.17 -20.98
N ALA A 102 29.90 -3.51 -19.74
CA ALA A 102 31.29 -3.74 -19.33
C ALA A 102 32.04 -4.84 -20.12
N PRO A 103 31.48 -6.05 -20.37
CA PRO A 103 32.14 -7.06 -21.20
C PRO A 103 32.18 -6.65 -22.67
N ILE A 104 31.17 -5.93 -23.17
CA ILE A 104 31.15 -5.41 -24.55
C ILE A 104 32.29 -4.40 -24.75
N CYS A 105 32.48 -3.47 -23.83
CA CYS A 105 33.59 -2.52 -23.87
C CYS A 105 34.95 -3.22 -23.81
N ARG A 106 35.12 -4.26 -22.97
CA ARG A 106 36.35 -5.06 -22.93
C ARG A 106 36.63 -5.81 -24.22
N LEU A 107 35.60 -6.36 -24.85
CA LEU A 107 35.71 -7.08 -26.12
C LEU A 107 36.11 -6.13 -27.27
N VAL A 108 35.51 -4.94 -27.32
CA VAL A 108 35.83 -3.89 -28.31
C VAL A 108 37.26 -3.38 -28.12
N VAL A 109 37.68 -3.08 -26.90
CA VAL A 109 39.06 -2.62 -26.63
C VAL A 109 40.09 -3.70 -26.92
N GLY A 110 39.83 -4.96 -26.55
CA GLY A 110 40.73 -6.08 -26.81
C GLY A 110 40.90 -6.40 -28.31
N THR A 111 39.84 -6.21 -29.10
CA THR A 111 39.89 -6.37 -30.56
C THR A 111 40.63 -5.22 -31.24
N LEU A 112 40.54 -4.00 -30.71
CA LEU A 112 41.29 -2.82 -31.20
C LEU A 112 42.83 -2.91 -31.01
N GLN A 113 43.32 -3.80 -30.16
CA GLN A 113 44.77 -3.98 -29.92
C GLN A 113 45.47 -4.90 -30.93
N ILE A 114 44.74 -5.53 -31.86
CA ILE A 114 45.33 -6.42 -32.86
C ILE A 114 45.80 -5.59 -34.08
N PRO A 115 47.11 -5.52 -34.40
CA PRO A 115 47.68 -4.56 -35.37
C PRO A 115 47.26 -4.78 -36.84
N GLY A 116 46.46 -5.82 -37.15
CA GLY A 116 45.86 -6.04 -38.47
C GLY A 116 44.41 -5.56 -38.62
N MET A 117 43.74 -5.17 -37.53
CA MET A 117 42.30 -4.87 -37.55
C MET A 117 41.93 -3.47 -38.05
N LEU A 118 42.86 -2.51 -38.17
CA LEU A 118 42.53 -1.17 -38.70
C LEU A 118 41.94 -1.18 -40.12
N ARG A 119 42.33 -2.16 -40.96
CA ARG A 119 41.75 -2.32 -42.32
C ARG A 119 40.38 -3.00 -42.32
N VAL A 120 40.10 -3.85 -41.33
CA VAL A 120 38.79 -4.52 -41.17
C VAL A 120 37.81 -3.61 -40.42
N ALA A 121 38.30 -2.82 -39.46
CA ALA A 121 37.52 -1.84 -38.72
C ALA A 121 36.91 -0.78 -39.64
N SER A 122 37.63 -0.30 -40.66
CA SER A 122 37.05 0.63 -41.65
C SER A 122 35.95 -0.02 -42.51
N ALA A 123 36.04 -1.31 -42.82
CA ALA A 123 35.01 -2.04 -43.55
C ALA A 123 33.76 -2.30 -42.68
N VAL A 124 33.97 -2.70 -41.42
CA VAL A 124 32.89 -2.91 -40.43
C VAL A 124 32.22 -1.58 -40.03
N VAL A 125 32.96 -0.48 -39.95
CA VAL A 125 32.38 0.87 -39.73
C VAL A 125 31.49 1.26 -40.92
N GLY A 126 31.90 0.96 -42.16
CA GLY A 126 31.05 1.15 -43.34
C GLY A 126 29.75 0.34 -43.27
N ASP A 127 29.85 -0.93 -42.88
CA ASP A 127 28.69 -1.83 -42.73
C ASP A 127 27.80 -1.52 -41.52
N LEU A 128 28.31 -0.84 -40.48
CA LEU A 128 27.48 -0.35 -39.36
C LEU A 128 26.81 1.00 -39.64
N VAL A 129 27.41 1.84 -40.50
CA VAL A 129 26.84 3.13 -40.89
C VAL A 129 25.52 2.93 -41.63
N HIS A 130 25.40 1.85 -42.43
CA HIS A 130 24.16 1.55 -43.16
C HIS A 130 22.96 1.20 -42.26
N PRO A 131 23.03 0.24 -41.33
CA PRO A 131 21.96 -0.04 -40.39
C PRO A 131 21.74 1.12 -39.41
N ALA A 132 22.78 1.86 -39.01
CA ALA A 132 22.60 3.07 -38.18
C ALA A 132 21.80 4.15 -38.93
N ALA A 133 22.06 4.34 -40.23
CA ALA A 133 21.29 5.26 -41.07
C ALA A 133 19.84 4.79 -41.24
N VAL A 134 19.61 3.49 -41.45
CA VAL A 134 18.25 2.92 -41.54
C VAL A 134 17.51 3.05 -40.21
N MET A 135 18.19 2.83 -39.08
CA MET A 135 17.61 2.97 -37.74
C MET A 135 17.31 4.43 -37.41
N ALA A 136 18.19 5.35 -37.82
CA ALA A 136 17.99 6.79 -37.68
C ALA A 136 16.81 7.27 -38.54
N GLU A 137 16.66 6.75 -39.75
CA GLU A 137 15.54 7.11 -40.63
C GLU A 137 14.23 6.49 -40.16
N ALA A 138 14.24 5.24 -39.70
CA ALA A 138 13.11 4.61 -39.03
C ALA A 138 12.70 5.39 -37.77
N LEU A 139 13.67 5.80 -36.95
CA LEU A 139 13.44 6.65 -35.78
C LEU A 139 12.87 8.00 -36.21
N ARG A 140 13.35 8.61 -37.30
CA ARG A 140 12.83 9.86 -37.86
C ARG A 140 11.38 9.73 -38.31
N VAL A 141 11.02 8.61 -38.94
CA VAL A 141 9.65 8.29 -39.35
C VAL A 141 8.75 8.10 -38.13
N VAL A 142 9.23 7.38 -37.12
CA VAL A 142 8.50 7.18 -35.85
C VAL A 142 8.36 8.50 -35.10
N LEU A 143 9.39 9.33 -35.04
CA LEU A 143 9.35 10.65 -34.42
C LEU A 143 8.37 11.55 -35.17
N ARG A 144 8.43 11.61 -36.51
CA ARG A 144 7.44 12.34 -37.32
C ARG A 144 6.03 11.80 -37.13
N ALA A 145 5.89 10.48 -37.03
CA ALA A 145 4.61 9.85 -36.76
C ALA A 145 4.10 10.27 -35.39
N LEU A 146 4.93 10.31 -34.34
CA LEU A 146 4.61 10.77 -32.97
C LEU A 146 4.39 12.28 -32.85
N LEU A 147 5.11 13.08 -33.63
CA LEU A 147 4.97 14.53 -33.72
C LEU A 147 3.86 14.93 -34.71
N SER A 148 3.25 13.97 -35.41
CA SER A 148 2.08 14.23 -36.23
C SER A 148 0.89 14.59 -35.33
N PRO A 149 0.08 15.60 -35.67
CA PRO A 149 -1.00 16.08 -34.82
C PRO A 149 -2.00 14.97 -34.43
N GLY A 150 -2.16 13.95 -35.27
CA GLY A 150 -3.08 12.82 -35.03
C GLY A 150 -2.58 11.83 -33.98
N SER A 151 -1.28 11.55 -33.91
CA SER A 151 -0.73 10.63 -32.91
C SER A 151 -0.44 11.33 -31.58
N ALA A 152 -0.22 12.64 -31.59
CA ALA A 152 -0.15 13.45 -30.37
C ALA A 152 -1.48 13.38 -29.61
N LEU A 153 -2.61 13.42 -30.33
CA LEU A 153 -3.94 13.18 -29.75
C LEU A 153 -4.10 11.74 -29.23
N ALA A 154 -3.60 10.74 -29.96
CA ALA A 154 -3.63 9.36 -29.50
C ALA A 154 -2.72 9.13 -28.27
N ALA A 155 -1.53 9.72 -28.22
CA ALA A 155 -0.58 9.65 -27.13
C ALA A 155 -1.09 10.41 -25.89
N MET A 156 -1.72 11.58 -26.08
CA MET A 156 -2.46 12.27 -25.01
C MET A 156 -3.63 11.41 -24.53
N GLY A 157 -4.35 10.73 -25.43
CA GLY A 157 -5.42 9.81 -25.09
C GLY A 157 -4.93 8.63 -24.25
N TYR A 158 -3.88 7.94 -24.68
CA TYR A 158 -3.25 6.85 -23.93
C TYR A 158 -2.68 7.34 -22.59
N GLY A 159 -2.03 8.50 -22.57
CA GLY A 159 -1.55 9.13 -21.35
C GLY A 159 -2.68 9.43 -20.37
N LEU A 160 -3.80 9.96 -20.86
CA LEU A 160 -4.98 10.27 -20.06
C LEU A 160 -5.66 8.99 -19.53
N VAL A 161 -5.69 7.92 -20.33
CA VAL A 161 -6.14 6.59 -19.89
C VAL A 161 -5.21 6.02 -18.83
N LEU A 162 -3.89 6.15 -18.98
CA LEU A 162 -2.90 5.69 -18.00
C LEU A 162 -3.02 6.46 -16.68
N VAL A 163 -3.15 7.78 -16.74
CA VAL A 163 -3.38 8.64 -15.58
C VAL A 163 -4.72 8.30 -14.92
N ALA A 164 -5.78 8.08 -15.70
CA ALA A 164 -7.09 7.68 -15.18
C ALA A 164 -7.04 6.29 -14.52
N ALA A 165 -6.34 5.33 -15.11
CA ALA A 165 -6.13 4.01 -14.54
C ALA A 165 -5.31 4.06 -13.23
N LEU A 166 -4.25 4.87 -13.19
CA LEU A 166 -3.46 5.13 -11.98
C LEU A 166 -4.30 5.81 -10.90
N ALA A 167 -5.09 6.82 -11.26
CA ALA A 167 -5.98 7.51 -10.33
C ALA A 167 -7.08 6.58 -9.80
N ALA A 168 -7.66 5.73 -10.66
CA ALA A 168 -8.65 4.72 -10.26
C ALA A 168 -8.02 3.68 -9.32
N TRP A 169 -6.81 3.21 -9.62
CA TRP A 169 -6.07 2.28 -8.77
C TRP A 169 -5.74 2.91 -7.41
N LEU A 170 -5.20 4.13 -7.38
CA LEU A 170 -4.95 4.89 -6.16
C LEU A 170 -6.25 5.10 -5.37
N ARG A 171 -7.36 5.40 -6.05
CA ARG A 171 -8.67 5.51 -5.40
C ARG A 171 -9.07 4.17 -4.78
N VAL A 172 -8.94 3.04 -5.46
CA VAL A 172 -9.28 1.71 -4.92
C VAL A 172 -8.39 1.36 -3.73
N VAL A 173 -7.07 1.59 -3.81
CA VAL A 173 -6.13 1.30 -2.73
C VAL A 173 -6.38 2.21 -1.53
N VAL A 174 -6.56 3.51 -1.76
CA VAL A 174 -6.85 4.48 -0.70
C VAL A 174 -8.23 4.27 -0.13
N PHE A 175 -9.26 3.91 -0.90
CA PHE A 175 -10.59 3.60 -0.36
C PHE A 175 -10.63 2.26 0.37
N ARG A 176 -9.87 1.24 -0.07
CA ARG A 176 -9.68 0.01 0.72
C ARG A 176 -8.98 0.33 2.03
N ASN A 177 -7.91 1.12 2.00
CA ASN A 177 -7.20 1.52 3.23
C ASN A 177 -8.03 2.49 4.08
N ALA A 178 -8.83 3.37 3.49
CA ALA A 178 -9.74 4.27 4.20
C ALA A 178 -10.98 3.53 4.71
N GLY A 179 -11.34 2.39 4.13
CA GLY A 179 -12.30 1.44 4.68
C GLY A 179 -11.74 0.73 5.92
N VAL A 180 -10.46 0.33 5.87
CA VAL A 180 -9.72 -0.21 7.02
C VAL A 180 -9.54 0.85 8.12
N VAL A 181 -9.24 2.11 7.75
CA VAL A 181 -9.10 3.23 8.69
C VAL A 181 -10.46 3.69 9.23
N ARG A 182 -11.54 3.75 8.43
CA ARG A 182 -12.90 3.97 8.96
C ARG A 182 -13.36 2.86 9.88
N TRP A 183 -12.94 1.60 9.66
CA TRP A 183 -13.18 0.50 10.58
C TRP A 183 -12.41 0.67 11.91
N SER A 184 -11.31 1.42 11.90
CA SER A 184 -10.59 1.80 13.12
C SER A 184 -11.21 3.04 13.80
N GLU A 185 -11.65 4.05 13.03
CA GLU A 185 -12.29 5.27 13.58
C GLU A 185 -13.72 5.03 14.05
N SER A 186 -14.53 4.19 13.39
CA SER A 186 -15.85 3.81 13.91
C SER A 186 -15.75 2.96 15.17
N ARG A 187 -14.64 2.22 15.34
CA ARG A 187 -14.29 1.55 16.60
C ARG A 187 -13.93 2.54 17.71
N LEU A 188 -13.30 3.67 17.37
CA LEU A 188 -12.89 4.70 18.34
C LEU A 188 -14.01 5.71 18.65
N ALA A 189 -14.86 6.05 17.67
CA ALA A 189 -16.00 6.96 17.83
C ALA A 189 -17.23 6.29 18.48
N GLY A 190 -17.33 4.96 18.43
CA GLY A 190 -18.27 4.20 19.27
C GLY A 190 -17.88 4.20 20.75
N TRP A 191 -16.59 4.40 21.05
CA TRP A 191 -16.05 4.43 22.41
C TRP A 191 -16.27 5.78 23.12
N ASP A 192 -16.43 6.87 22.37
CA ASP A 192 -16.64 8.24 22.90
C ASP A 192 -18.12 8.56 23.23
N ARG A 193 -19.07 7.70 22.84
CA ARG A 193 -20.51 7.91 23.09
C ARG A 193 -21.13 7.02 24.17
N SER A 194 -20.39 6.06 24.72
CA SER A 194 -20.80 5.30 25.91
C SER A 194 -20.19 5.82 27.22
N GLY A 195 -19.58 7.02 27.18
CA GLY A 195 -18.98 7.70 28.34
C GLY A 195 -19.83 8.80 28.97
N ARG A 196 -21.16 8.78 28.78
CA ARG A 196 -22.10 9.65 29.51
C ARG A 196 -23.34 8.88 29.95
#